data_AF-A0A2U1WSX2-F1
#
_entry.id   AF-A0A2U1WSX2-F1
#
_cell.length_a   1.000
_cell.length_b   1.000
_cell.length_c   1.000
_cell.angle_alpha   90.00
_cell.angle_beta   90.00
_cell.angle_gamma   90.00
#
_symmetry.space_group_name_H-M   'P 1'
#
loop_
_entity.id
_entity.type
_entity.pdbx_description
1 polymer ?
#
loop_
_entity_poly.entity_id
_entity_poly.type
_entity_poly.pdbx_seq_one_letter_code
_entity_poly.pdbx_strand_id
1 'polypeptide(L)'
;MIYDCFTFYNEFEVLDLRLRELAGVVDRFVLVEADTTHAGLPKPLFFEERKAEFAPYLDRITHIVVRDMPETTDSWVRENFQRNAIMRGLDGLKPDDIVLISDVDEIPRRSVIASLPGNGAVVSGLRMPLFYFKYNYLNIAGNDCMVVWTVAVRGSHIAQITPQGARNARFALSQNPPANTRVYPHAGWHFSYIGDVEHVQRKLRNFAHQEYNDERFIEAIDIDRIVASGADLYGRAGYAWTTVQADDYFPDPLRANFERYRPFVAEGAQHRIQTA
;
A
#
# COMPACT_ATOMS: atom_id res chain seq x y z
N MET A 1 -17.63 9.72 7.98
CA MET A 1 -17.22 8.42 7.44
C MET A 1 -15.73 8.43 7.16
N ILE A 2 -15.09 7.27 7.23
CA ILE A 2 -13.71 7.03 6.84
C ILE A 2 -13.72 6.06 5.65
N TYR A 3 -13.20 6.53 4.52
CA TYR A 3 -13.01 5.75 3.30
C TYR A 3 -11.55 5.31 3.21
N ASP A 4 -11.33 4.01 3.07
CA ASP A 4 -10.03 3.42 2.77
C ASP A 4 -9.92 3.13 1.28
N CYS A 5 -9.19 3.96 0.54
CA CYS A 5 -9.15 3.91 -0.92
C CYS A 5 -7.79 3.50 -1.45
N PHE A 6 -7.77 2.48 -2.30
CA PHE A 6 -6.54 1.93 -2.86
C PHE A 6 -6.74 1.34 -4.25
N THR A 7 -5.65 1.34 -5.03
CA THR A 7 -5.58 0.58 -6.28
C THR A 7 -5.25 -0.88 -5.98
N PHE A 8 -5.77 -1.80 -6.79
CA PHE A 8 -5.56 -3.24 -6.62
C PHE A 8 -5.09 -3.90 -7.92
N TYR A 9 -4.16 -4.85 -7.79
CA TYR A 9 -3.71 -5.72 -8.87
C TYR A 9 -3.97 -7.20 -8.54
N ASN A 10 -3.14 -7.86 -7.74
CA ASN A 10 -3.26 -9.29 -7.46
C ASN A 10 -2.69 -9.74 -6.09
N GLU A 11 -2.42 -8.80 -5.20
CA GLU A 11 -1.82 -9.02 -3.88
C GLU A 11 -2.87 -9.48 -2.84
N PHE A 12 -3.44 -10.67 -3.01
CA PHE A 12 -4.57 -11.16 -2.20
C PHE A 12 -4.24 -11.35 -0.71
N GLU A 13 -3.03 -11.76 -0.40
CA GLU A 13 -2.51 -12.00 0.95
C GLU A 13 -2.43 -10.69 1.72
N VAL A 14 -2.00 -9.64 1.03
CA VAL A 14 -1.94 -8.27 1.54
C VAL A 14 -3.35 -7.67 1.64
N LEU A 15 -4.21 -7.91 0.65
CA LEU A 15 -5.62 -7.47 0.68
C LEU A 15 -6.37 -8.07 1.88
N ASP A 16 -6.26 -9.38 2.11
CA ASP A 16 -6.88 -10.05 3.27
C ASP A 16 -6.38 -9.46 4.59
N LEU A 17 -5.06 -9.24 4.72
CA LEU A 17 -4.48 -8.61 5.90
C LEU A 17 -5.01 -7.18 6.12
N ARG A 18 -5.06 -6.37 5.06
CA ARG A 18 -5.57 -4.99 5.09
C ARG A 18 -7.02 -4.94 5.54
N LEU A 19 -7.89 -5.75 4.93
CA LEU A 19 -9.31 -5.80 5.25
C LEU A 19 -9.53 -6.21 6.71
N ARG A 20 -8.80 -7.22 7.21
CA ARG A 20 -8.89 -7.66 8.61
C ARG A 20 -8.45 -6.57 9.60
N GLU A 21 -7.37 -5.86 9.32
CA GLU A 21 -6.82 -4.81 10.19
C GLU A 21 -7.81 -3.63 10.31
N LEU A 22 -8.35 -3.19 9.17
CA LEU A 22 -9.07 -1.93 9.06
C LEU A 22 -10.58 -2.07 9.20
N ALA A 23 -11.16 -3.26 9.02
CA ALA A 23 -12.61 -3.47 9.04
C ALA A 23 -13.30 -2.96 10.32
N GLY A 24 -12.61 -2.83 11.44
CA GLY A 24 -13.23 -2.30 12.66
C GLY A 24 -13.14 -0.77 12.83
N VAL A 25 -12.49 -0.05 11.90
CA VAL A 25 -12.23 1.40 12.02
C VAL A 25 -12.49 2.19 10.74
N VAL A 26 -12.83 1.53 9.63
CA VAL A 26 -13.23 2.20 8.39
C VAL A 26 -14.68 1.87 8.06
N ASP A 27 -15.39 2.83 7.48
CA ASP A 27 -16.80 2.68 7.11
C ASP A 27 -16.95 2.08 5.70
N ARG A 28 -15.97 2.34 4.82
CA ARG A 28 -16.00 1.89 3.42
C ARG A 28 -14.60 1.66 2.89
N PHE A 29 -14.41 0.55 2.18
CA PHE A 29 -13.26 0.32 1.31
C PHE A 29 -13.63 0.72 -0.12
N VAL A 30 -12.78 1.50 -0.79
CA VAL A 30 -12.90 1.80 -2.22
C VAL A 30 -11.73 1.11 -2.92
N LEU A 31 -12.02 -0.05 -3.52
CA LEU A 31 -11.04 -0.88 -4.20
C LEU A 31 -11.14 -0.59 -5.70
N VAL A 32 -10.06 -0.07 -6.29
CA VAL A 32 -10.02 0.27 -7.71
C VAL A 32 -9.19 -0.75 -8.49
N GLU A 33 -9.84 -1.49 -9.37
CA GLU A 33 -9.23 -2.47 -10.24
C GLU A 33 -9.38 -2.06 -11.72
N ALA A 34 -8.37 -2.30 -12.54
CA ALA A 34 -8.43 -2.09 -13.99
C ALA A 34 -8.32 -3.42 -14.76
N ASP A 35 -8.78 -3.48 -16.00
CA ASP A 35 -8.54 -4.62 -16.92
C ASP A 35 -7.25 -4.47 -17.75
N THR A 36 -6.46 -3.44 -17.44
CA THR A 36 -5.20 -3.11 -18.14
C THR A 36 -4.11 -2.84 -17.11
N THR A 37 -2.88 -3.34 -17.33
CA THR A 37 -1.71 -3.07 -16.47
C THR A 37 -1.19 -1.65 -16.67
N HIS A 38 -0.33 -1.15 -15.78
CA HIS A 38 0.35 0.15 -16.01
C HIS A 38 1.37 0.08 -17.14
N ALA A 39 1.77 -1.11 -17.59
CA ALA A 39 2.53 -1.31 -18.83
C ALA A 39 1.64 -1.27 -20.10
N GLY A 40 0.31 -1.19 -19.97
CA GLY A 40 -0.63 -1.14 -21.09
C GLY A 40 -1.04 -2.52 -21.64
N LEU A 41 -0.76 -3.60 -20.90
CA LEU A 41 -1.13 -4.95 -21.30
C LEU A 41 -2.52 -5.32 -20.74
N PRO A 42 -3.38 -6.01 -21.50
CA PRO A 42 -4.65 -6.51 -20.98
C PRO A 42 -4.41 -7.52 -19.86
N LYS A 43 -5.29 -7.52 -18.85
CA LYS A 43 -5.27 -8.45 -17.72
C LYS A 43 -6.69 -8.82 -17.27
N PRO A 44 -6.89 -10.00 -16.66
CA PRO A 44 -8.13 -10.31 -15.99
C PRO A 44 -8.39 -9.37 -14.80
N LEU A 45 -9.65 -9.31 -14.40
CA LEU A 45 -10.09 -8.66 -13.17
C LEU A 45 -9.97 -9.66 -12.01
N PHE A 46 -8.74 -9.79 -11.50
CA PHE A 46 -8.38 -10.70 -10.42
C PHE A 46 -9.31 -10.59 -9.19
N PHE A 47 -9.63 -9.37 -8.72
CA PHE A 47 -10.55 -9.22 -7.59
C PHE A 47 -11.96 -9.64 -7.99
N GLU A 48 -12.46 -9.20 -9.15
CA GLU A 48 -13.81 -9.61 -9.62
C GLU A 48 -13.98 -11.13 -9.65
N GLU A 49 -12.99 -11.86 -10.16
CA GLU A 49 -12.99 -13.33 -10.26
C GLU A 49 -12.99 -14.03 -8.89
N ARG A 50 -12.39 -13.40 -7.88
CA ARG A 50 -12.18 -14.00 -6.54
C ARG A 50 -12.94 -13.30 -5.41
N LYS A 51 -13.77 -12.30 -5.71
CA LYS A 51 -14.44 -11.47 -4.68
C LYS A 51 -15.28 -12.27 -3.69
N ALA A 52 -15.80 -13.42 -4.10
CA ALA A 52 -16.55 -14.33 -3.23
C ALA A 52 -15.73 -14.81 -2.01
N GLU A 53 -14.40 -14.88 -2.12
CA GLU A 53 -13.48 -15.21 -1.01
C GLU A 53 -13.49 -14.13 0.08
N PHE A 54 -13.90 -12.91 -0.26
CA PHE A 54 -13.97 -11.74 0.63
C PHE A 54 -15.40 -11.45 1.10
N ALA A 55 -16.30 -12.43 1.03
CA ALA A 55 -17.72 -12.30 1.41
C ALA A 55 -17.98 -11.52 2.72
N PRO A 56 -17.20 -11.68 3.81
CA PRO A 56 -17.40 -10.93 5.06
C PRO A 56 -17.18 -9.40 4.95
N TYR A 57 -16.61 -8.92 3.85
CA TYR A 57 -16.29 -7.51 3.65
C TYR A 57 -17.01 -6.89 2.44
N LEU A 58 -17.68 -7.69 1.59
CA LEU A 58 -18.23 -7.23 0.31
C LEU A 58 -19.29 -6.12 0.45
N ASP A 59 -20.07 -6.14 1.54
CA ASP A 59 -21.04 -5.09 1.85
C ASP A 59 -20.41 -3.71 2.08
N ARG A 60 -19.12 -3.70 2.45
CA ARG A 60 -18.31 -2.52 2.70
C ARG A 60 -17.23 -2.30 1.64
N ILE A 61 -17.22 -3.05 0.56
CA ILE A 61 -16.31 -2.81 -0.57
C ILE A 61 -17.11 -2.17 -1.70
N THR A 62 -16.77 -0.91 -2.03
CA THR A 62 -17.14 -0.32 -3.31
C THR A 62 -16.05 -0.69 -4.30
N HIS A 63 -16.33 -1.68 -5.14
CA HIS A 63 -15.41 -2.15 -6.19
C HIS A 63 -15.61 -1.33 -7.47
N ILE A 64 -14.57 -0.56 -7.81
CA ILE A 64 -14.54 0.26 -9.02
C ILE A 64 -13.73 -0.48 -10.09
N VAL A 65 -14.39 -0.81 -11.20
CA VAL A 65 -13.73 -1.42 -12.36
C VAL A 65 -13.47 -0.36 -13.42
N VAL A 66 -12.20 -0.15 -13.74
CA VAL A 66 -11.73 0.78 -14.78
C VAL A 66 -11.53 0.01 -16.09
N ARG A 67 -12.35 0.33 -17.09
CA ARG A 67 -12.28 -0.23 -18.46
C ARG A 67 -11.98 0.84 -19.53
N ASP A 68 -11.80 2.07 -19.08
CA ASP A 68 -11.60 3.28 -19.88
C ASP A 68 -10.19 3.85 -19.65
N MET A 69 -9.22 2.95 -19.44
CA MET A 69 -7.83 3.34 -19.24
C MET A 69 -7.33 4.13 -20.46
N PRO A 70 -6.62 5.26 -20.29
CA PRO A 70 -6.15 6.06 -21.40
C PRO A 70 -5.16 5.29 -22.28
N GLU A 71 -5.29 5.47 -23.60
CA GLU A 71 -4.29 5.03 -24.58
C GLU A 71 -3.07 5.96 -24.52
N THR A 72 -1.95 5.45 -24.01
CA THR A 72 -0.71 6.22 -23.82
C THR A 72 0.47 5.25 -23.77
N THR A 73 1.70 5.73 -23.93
CA THR A 73 2.90 4.95 -23.62
C THR A 73 3.40 5.19 -22.20
N ASP A 74 2.91 6.24 -21.53
CA ASP A 74 3.32 6.63 -20.19
C ASP A 74 2.58 5.81 -19.12
N SER A 75 3.32 4.98 -18.39
CA SER A 75 2.80 4.16 -17.30
C SER A 75 2.26 4.99 -16.13
N TRP A 76 2.85 6.15 -15.85
CA TRP A 76 2.40 7.05 -14.78
C TRP A 76 1.05 7.66 -15.09
N VAL A 77 0.77 7.96 -16.36
CA VAL A 77 -0.56 8.43 -16.77
C VAL A 77 -1.62 7.38 -16.46
N ARG A 78 -1.35 6.10 -16.74
CA ARG A 78 -2.27 5.00 -16.40
C ARG A 78 -2.44 4.81 -14.90
N GLU A 79 -1.35 4.81 -14.14
CA GLU A 79 -1.41 4.67 -12.68
C GLU A 79 -2.21 5.83 -12.04
N ASN A 80 -1.90 7.06 -12.44
CA ASN A 80 -2.60 8.26 -11.98
C ASN A 80 -4.09 8.21 -12.35
N PHE A 81 -4.43 7.71 -13.54
CA PHE A 81 -5.81 7.54 -13.97
C PHE A 81 -6.56 6.52 -13.12
N GLN A 82 -5.97 5.34 -12.88
CA GLN A 82 -6.55 4.33 -11.99
C GLN A 82 -6.75 4.90 -10.59
N ARG A 83 -5.76 5.59 -10.03
CA ARG A 83 -5.89 6.22 -8.71
C ARG A 83 -6.98 7.29 -8.69
N ASN A 84 -7.08 8.11 -9.74
CA ASN A 84 -8.14 9.12 -9.85
C ASN A 84 -9.54 8.52 -9.95
N ALA A 85 -9.67 7.29 -10.43
CA ALA A 85 -10.95 6.57 -10.44
C ALA A 85 -11.47 6.23 -9.02
N ILE A 86 -10.69 6.44 -7.95
CA ILE A 86 -11.20 6.44 -6.56
C ILE A 86 -12.42 7.35 -6.43
N MET A 87 -12.45 8.50 -7.12
CA MET A 87 -13.60 9.42 -7.08
C MET A 87 -14.93 8.76 -7.48
N ARG A 88 -14.89 7.71 -8.32
CA ARG A 88 -16.09 6.97 -8.76
C ARG A 88 -16.72 6.14 -7.64
N GLY A 89 -16.01 5.95 -6.52
CA GLY A 89 -16.49 5.18 -5.36
C GLY A 89 -16.79 6.03 -4.12
N LEU A 90 -16.76 7.36 -4.24
CA LEU A 90 -16.99 8.30 -3.14
C LEU A 90 -18.40 8.92 -3.18
N ASP A 91 -19.39 8.15 -3.63
CA ASP A 91 -20.79 8.62 -3.65
C ASP A 91 -21.27 9.01 -2.25
N GLY A 92 -21.90 10.18 -2.14
CA GLY A 92 -22.42 10.71 -0.89
C GLY A 92 -21.37 11.27 0.08
N LEU A 93 -20.11 11.45 -0.37
CA LEU A 93 -19.04 12.05 0.41
C LEU A 93 -19.46 13.41 1.02
N LYS A 94 -19.23 13.55 2.33
CA LYS A 94 -19.52 14.78 3.08
C LYS A 94 -18.24 15.58 3.35
N PRO A 95 -18.34 16.90 3.58
CA PRO A 95 -17.18 17.77 3.85
C PRO A 95 -16.24 17.28 4.97
N ASP A 96 -16.79 16.69 6.03
CA ASP A 96 -16.02 16.26 7.20
C ASP A 96 -15.56 14.79 7.14
N ASP A 97 -15.95 14.05 6.10
CA ASP A 97 -15.47 12.68 5.89
C ASP A 97 -13.96 12.65 5.68
N ILE A 98 -13.34 11.49 5.86
CA ILE A 98 -11.91 11.27 5.68
C ILE A 98 -11.71 10.26 4.56
N VAL A 99 -10.85 10.58 3.61
CA VAL A 99 -10.48 9.72 2.50
C VAL A 99 -9.00 9.40 2.60
N LEU A 100 -8.68 8.14 2.83
CA LEU A 100 -7.32 7.60 2.78
C LEU A 100 -7.00 7.24 1.33
N ILE A 101 -5.83 7.67 0.85
CA ILE A 101 -5.39 7.40 -0.52
C ILE A 101 -4.01 6.74 -0.44
N SER A 102 -3.98 5.47 -0.82
CA SER A 102 -2.80 4.60 -0.76
C SER A 102 -2.82 3.57 -1.89
N ASP A 103 -1.83 2.69 -1.89
CA ASP A 103 -1.84 1.43 -2.64
C ASP A 103 -2.17 0.26 -1.69
N VAL A 104 -2.53 -0.92 -2.21
CA VAL A 104 -3.03 -2.05 -1.39
C VAL A 104 -2.01 -2.50 -0.34
N ASP A 105 -0.72 -2.44 -0.67
CA ASP A 105 0.42 -2.82 0.18
C ASP A 105 0.82 -1.79 1.23
N GLU A 106 0.16 -0.63 1.25
CA GLU A 106 0.35 0.41 2.26
C GLU A 106 -0.78 0.32 3.29
N ILE A 107 -0.64 -0.56 4.27
CA ILE A 107 -1.68 -0.86 5.27
C ILE A 107 -1.57 0.14 6.44
N PRO A 108 -2.54 1.05 6.65
CA PRO A 108 -2.55 1.93 7.79
C PRO A 108 -2.77 1.17 9.11
N ARG A 109 -2.13 1.64 10.18
CA ARG A 109 -2.31 1.11 11.53
C ARG A 109 -3.70 1.49 12.05
N ARG A 110 -4.47 0.51 12.52
CA ARG A 110 -5.83 0.68 13.04
C ARG A 110 -5.97 1.82 14.05
N SER A 111 -5.06 1.91 15.01
CA SER A 111 -5.09 2.94 16.07
C SER A 111 -4.92 4.36 15.53
N VAL A 112 -4.12 4.53 14.46
CA VAL A 112 -3.97 5.83 13.81
C VAL A 112 -5.25 6.20 13.08
N ILE A 113 -5.84 5.28 12.32
CA ILE A 113 -7.10 5.50 11.60
C ILE A 113 -8.22 5.89 12.55
N ALA A 114 -8.37 5.18 13.68
CA ALA A 114 -9.36 5.50 14.71
C ALA A 114 -9.20 6.91 15.30
N SER A 115 -7.99 7.48 15.27
CA SER A 115 -7.71 8.82 15.80
C SER A 115 -8.00 9.96 14.80
N LEU A 116 -8.09 9.67 13.50
CA LEU A 116 -8.22 10.69 12.46
C LEU A 116 -9.48 11.58 12.58
N PRO A 117 -10.66 11.08 13.00
CA PRO A 117 -11.84 11.94 13.15
C PRO A 117 -11.61 13.13 14.09
N GLY A 118 -10.87 12.94 15.18
CA GLY A 118 -10.55 13.98 16.16
C GLY A 118 -9.42 14.93 15.74
N ASN A 119 -8.80 14.73 14.57
CA ASN A 119 -7.72 15.55 14.07
C ASN A 119 -8.25 16.77 13.29
N GLY A 120 -7.85 17.99 13.66
CA GLY A 120 -8.25 19.21 12.93
C GLY A 120 -7.55 19.43 11.58
N ALA A 121 -6.55 18.63 11.22
CA ALA A 121 -5.82 18.80 9.97
C ALA A 121 -6.68 18.41 8.74
N VAL A 122 -6.59 19.22 7.70
CA VAL A 122 -7.25 18.95 6.40
C VAL A 122 -6.55 17.83 5.63
N VAL A 123 -5.22 17.79 5.75
CA VAL A 123 -4.36 16.78 5.13
C VAL A 123 -3.47 16.18 6.20
N SER A 124 -3.39 14.85 6.23
CA SER A 124 -2.49 14.12 7.11
C SER A 124 -1.64 13.11 6.34
N GLY A 125 -0.38 12.99 6.74
CA GLY A 125 0.54 11.98 6.21
C GLY A 125 0.72 10.84 7.20
N LEU A 126 0.65 9.60 6.73
CA LEU A 126 0.95 8.42 7.50
C LEU A 126 2.32 7.91 7.06
N ARG A 127 3.33 8.08 7.92
CA ARG A 127 4.68 7.55 7.69
C ARG A 127 4.73 6.09 8.08
N MET A 128 5.24 5.25 7.18
CA MET A 128 5.32 3.81 7.38
C MET A 128 6.71 3.30 7.03
N PRO A 129 7.23 2.30 7.76
CA PRO A 129 8.40 1.58 7.32
C PRO A 129 8.09 0.71 6.09
N LEU A 130 9.12 0.51 5.28
CA LEU A 130 9.09 -0.34 4.10
C LEU A 130 9.60 -1.75 4.41
N PHE A 131 8.86 -2.75 3.93
CA PHE A 131 9.21 -4.15 4.01
C PHE A 131 9.13 -4.79 2.62
N TYR A 132 10.03 -5.74 2.33
CA TYR A 132 10.08 -6.47 1.05
C TYR A 132 9.99 -7.97 1.27
N PHE A 133 9.25 -8.67 0.42
CA PHE A 133 9.20 -10.14 0.28
C PHE A 133 8.62 -10.91 1.48
N LYS A 134 9.06 -10.54 2.68
CA LYS A 134 8.63 -11.05 3.96
C LYS A 134 8.08 -9.88 4.77
N TYR A 135 6.99 -10.12 5.50
CA TYR A 135 6.37 -9.09 6.35
C TYR A 135 7.36 -8.48 7.33
N ASN A 136 8.38 -9.22 7.75
CA ASN A 136 9.37 -8.80 8.73
C ASN A 136 10.77 -8.54 8.17
N TYR A 137 10.93 -8.35 6.86
CA TYR A 137 12.19 -7.93 6.26
C TYR A 137 12.18 -6.43 6.00
N LEU A 138 12.74 -5.68 6.94
CA LEU A 138 12.61 -4.23 7.11
C LEU A 138 13.75 -3.47 6.43
N ASN A 139 13.42 -2.40 5.72
CA ASN A 139 14.39 -1.40 5.30
C ASN A 139 14.80 -0.51 6.48
N ILE A 140 16.09 -0.50 6.82
CA ILE A 140 16.64 0.25 7.96
C ILE A 140 17.53 1.43 7.56
N ALA A 141 17.86 1.54 6.27
CA ALA A 141 18.63 2.66 5.73
C ALA A 141 18.22 2.94 4.28
N GLY A 142 18.43 4.18 3.85
CA GLY A 142 17.99 4.69 2.55
C GLY A 142 16.90 5.75 2.69
N ASN A 143 16.54 6.39 1.59
CA ASN A 143 15.60 7.52 1.61
C ASN A 143 14.14 7.09 1.85
N ASP A 144 13.83 5.81 1.62
CA ASP A 144 12.47 5.27 1.67
C ASP A 144 12.13 4.57 3.00
N CYS A 145 13.07 4.50 3.95
CA CYS A 145 12.96 3.64 5.13
C CYS A 145 11.82 4.03 6.09
N MET A 146 11.42 5.30 6.11
CA MET A 146 10.33 5.82 6.95
C MET A 146 9.73 7.09 6.34
N VAL A 147 8.97 6.95 5.25
CA VAL A 147 8.35 8.06 4.52
C VAL A 147 6.82 7.98 4.54
N VAL A 148 6.16 9.06 4.12
CA VAL A 148 4.70 9.11 4.01
C VAL A 148 4.26 8.26 2.83
N TRP A 149 3.63 7.14 3.14
CA TRP A 149 3.07 6.23 2.16
C TRP A 149 1.57 6.35 2.06
N THR A 150 0.82 6.85 3.05
CA THR A 150 -0.62 7.10 2.87
C THR A 150 -0.94 8.54 3.18
N VAL A 151 -1.82 9.15 2.38
CA VAL A 151 -2.33 10.49 2.63
C VAL A 151 -3.81 10.38 3.01
N ALA A 152 -4.17 10.97 4.15
CA ALA A 152 -5.55 11.15 4.55
C ALA A 152 -5.97 12.60 4.27
N VAL A 153 -7.12 12.79 3.63
CA VAL A 153 -7.66 14.12 3.31
C VAL A 153 -9.12 14.24 3.72
N ARG A 154 -9.54 15.44 4.13
CA ARG A 154 -10.94 15.73 4.40
C ARG A 154 -11.77 15.75 3.11
N GLY A 155 -13.03 15.36 3.21
CA GLY A 155 -13.98 15.30 2.11
C GLY A 155 -14.13 16.63 1.37
N SER A 156 -14.13 17.74 2.11
CA SER A 156 -14.15 19.11 1.57
C SER A 156 -12.95 19.42 0.68
N HIS A 157 -11.79 18.84 0.98
CA HIS A 157 -10.56 19.08 0.23
C HIS A 157 -10.45 18.18 -1.00
N ILE A 158 -10.71 16.87 -0.85
CA ILE A 158 -10.67 15.94 -1.99
C ILE A 158 -11.73 16.27 -3.05
N ALA A 159 -12.84 16.93 -2.69
CA ALA A 159 -13.82 17.42 -3.66
C ALA A 159 -13.27 18.52 -4.61
N GLN A 160 -12.14 19.14 -4.28
CA GLN A 160 -11.54 20.24 -5.05
C GLN A 160 -10.29 19.80 -5.84
N ILE A 161 -9.80 18.59 -5.61
CA ILE A 161 -8.58 18.05 -6.22
C ILE A 161 -8.81 16.62 -6.69
N THR A 162 -7.82 16.02 -7.32
CA THR A 162 -7.89 14.60 -7.69
C THR A 162 -7.26 13.72 -6.61
N PRO A 163 -7.62 12.43 -6.51
CA PRO A 163 -6.93 11.48 -5.63
C PRO A 163 -5.43 11.43 -5.86
N GLN A 164 -4.95 11.49 -7.11
CA GLN A 164 -3.53 11.61 -7.40
C GLN A 164 -2.95 12.94 -6.89
N GLY A 165 -3.65 14.05 -7.07
CA GLY A 165 -3.23 15.35 -6.56
C GLY A 165 -3.05 15.33 -5.04
N ALA A 166 -3.99 14.71 -4.32
CA ALA A 166 -3.88 14.48 -2.88
C ALA A 166 -2.71 13.53 -2.53
N ARG A 167 -2.56 12.42 -3.27
CA ARG A 167 -1.46 11.46 -3.12
C ARG A 167 -0.08 12.13 -3.22
N ASN A 168 0.08 13.07 -4.14
CA ASN A 168 1.33 13.80 -4.35
C ASN A 168 1.76 14.64 -3.13
N ALA A 169 0.84 14.99 -2.22
CA ALA A 169 1.20 15.66 -0.97
C ALA A 169 2.18 14.85 -0.11
N ARG A 170 2.27 13.52 -0.31
CA ARG A 170 3.19 12.63 0.39
C ARG A 170 4.66 13.09 0.32
N PHE A 171 5.08 13.69 -0.78
CA PHE A 171 6.46 14.15 -0.96
C PHE A 171 6.78 15.30 0.00
N ALA A 172 5.93 16.34 0.03
CA ALA A 172 6.07 17.45 0.96
C ALA A 172 5.94 16.98 2.42
N LEU A 173 4.97 16.13 2.73
CA LEU A 173 4.76 15.58 4.08
C LEU A 173 5.91 14.68 4.57
N SER A 174 6.68 14.08 3.65
CA SER A 174 7.86 13.29 4.02
C SER A 174 9.07 14.17 4.34
N GLN A 175 9.19 15.32 3.68
CA GLN A 175 10.36 16.19 3.81
C GLN A 175 10.09 17.40 4.72
N ASN A 176 9.21 18.29 4.28
CA ASN A 176 8.88 19.56 4.95
C ASN A 176 7.35 19.73 5.04
N PRO A 177 6.70 19.13 6.06
CA PRO A 177 5.25 19.19 6.22
C PRO A 177 4.75 20.64 6.36
N PRO A 178 3.72 21.06 5.61
CA PRO A 178 3.11 22.38 5.79
C PRO A 178 2.47 22.55 7.18
N ALA A 179 2.39 23.80 7.67
CA ALA A 179 1.98 24.11 9.05
C ALA A 179 0.57 23.59 9.47
N ASN A 180 -0.35 23.41 8.51
CA ASN A 180 -1.72 22.94 8.76
C ASN A 180 -1.92 21.46 8.42
N THR A 181 -0.84 20.68 8.44
CA THR A 181 -0.87 19.23 8.20
C THR A 181 -0.46 18.48 9.45
N ARG A 182 -0.85 17.21 9.53
CA ARG A 182 -0.39 16.33 10.61
C ARG A 182 0.28 15.09 10.04
N VAL A 183 1.47 14.77 10.54
CA VAL A 183 2.19 13.57 10.13
C VAL A 183 2.28 12.61 11.30
N TYR A 184 1.85 11.37 11.06
CA TYR A 184 1.86 10.30 12.04
C TYR A 184 3.05 9.36 11.75
N PRO A 185 4.05 9.25 12.65
CA PRO A 185 5.12 8.26 12.52
C PRO A 185 4.58 6.85 12.83
N HIS A 186 5.23 5.81 12.27
CA HIS A 186 4.86 4.40 12.48
C HIS A 186 3.36 4.11 12.28
N ALA A 187 2.75 4.81 11.33
CA ALA A 187 1.31 4.86 11.12
C ALA A 187 0.76 3.72 10.26
N GLY A 188 1.53 2.65 10.10
CA GLY A 188 1.19 1.51 9.28
C GLY A 188 2.44 0.78 8.82
N TRP A 189 2.31 0.04 7.72
CA TRP A 189 3.36 -0.76 7.12
C TRP A 189 3.21 -0.71 5.61
N HIS A 190 4.32 -0.56 4.89
CA HIS A 190 4.36 -0.76 3.45
C HIS A 190 4.97 -2.13 3.15
N PHE A 191 4.12 -3.11 2.83
CA PHE A 191 4.48 -4.50 2.57
C PHE A 191 4.62 -4.78 1.07
N SER A 192 5.69 -4.30 0.47
CA SER A 192 5.90 -4.48 -0.97
C SER A 192 6.40 -5.89 -1.29
N TYR A 193 6.06 -6.38 -2.48
CA TYR A 193 6.53 -7.67 -3.01
C TYR A 193 6.25 -8.90 -2.12
N ILE A 194 5.20 -8.88 -1.28
CA ILE A 194 4.81 -10.06 -0.50
C ILE A 194 4.25 -11.14 -1.45
N GLY A 195 4.97 -12.24 -1.56
CA GLY A 195 4.62 -13.35 -2.45
C GLY A 195 5.82 -14.27 -2.69
N ASP A 196 5.62 -15.24 -3.57
CA ASP A 196 6.71 -16.04 -4.11
C ASP A 196 7.50 -15.28 -5.19
N VAL A 197 8.60 -15.87 -5.66
CA VAL A 197 9.44 -15.25 -6.69
C VAL A 197 8.67 -14.95 -7.97
N GLU A 198 7.73 -15.82 -8.37
CA GLU A 198 6.91 -15.60 -9.56
C GLU A 198 5.99 -14.37 -9.40
N HIS A 199 5.41 -14.18 -8.22
CA HIS A 199 4.64 -13.00 -7.88
C HIS A 199 5.49 -11.72 -7.97
N VAL A 200 6.69 -11.73 -7.38
CA VAL A 200 7.62 -10.59 -7.43
C VAL A 200 8.00 -10.26 -8.86
N GLN A 201 8.43 -11.25 -9.63
CA GLN A 201 8.80 -11.09 -11.03
C GLN A 201 7.64 -10.55 -11.87
N ARG A 202 6.42 -11.06 -11.67
CA ARG A 202 5.22 -10.56 -12.35
C ARG A 202 4.91 -9.11 -11.98
N LYS A 203 5.06 -8.72 -10.71
CA LYS A 203 4.84 -7.32 -10.27
C LYS A 203 5.84 -6.38 -10.94
N LEU A 204 7.13 -6.74 -10.97
CA LEU A 204 8.19 -5.95 -11.61
C LEU A 204 7.98 -5.77 -13.13
N ARG A 205 7.42 -6.78 -13.82
CA ARG A 205 7.12 -6.65 -15.26
C ARG A 205 5.96 -5.67 -15.55
N ASN A 206 5.07 -5.40 -14.59
CA ASN A 206 3.76 -4.79 -14.85
C ASN A 206 3.49 -3.46 -14.14
N PHE A 207 4.30 -3.08 -13.14
CA PHE A 207 4.17 -1.80 -12.42
C PHE A 207 4.68 -0.58 -13.21
N ALA A 208 4.46 0.64 -12.70
CA ALA A 208 4.77 1.85 -13.46
C ALA A 208 6.26 2.13 -13.66
N HIS A 209 7.13 1.62 -12.79
CA HIS A 209 8.58 1.81 -12.85
C HIS A 209 9.24 0.92 -13.92
N GLN A 210 8.97 1.23 -15.19
CA GLN A 210 9.49 0.47 -16.34
C GLN A 210 11.02 0.50 -16.43
N GLU A 211 11.71 1.41 -15.75
CA GLU A 211 13.17 1.44 -15.62
C GLU A 211 13.76 0.18 -14.96
N TYR A 212 12.97 -0.55 -14.16
CA TYR A 212 13.41 -1.80 -13.51
C TYR A 212 13.00 -3.05 -14.28
N ASN A 213 12.41 -2.90 -15.48
CA ASN A 213 11.98 -4.00 -16.32
C ASN A 213 13.15 -4.55 -17.18
N ASP A 214 14.24 -4.99 -16.54
CA ASP A 214 15.33 -5.74 -17.19
C ASP A 214 15.14 -7.24 -16.92
N GLU A 215 14.92 -8.03 -17.98
CA GLU A 215 14.64 -9.46 -17.86
C GLU A 215 15.75 -10.23 -17.15
N ARG A 216 17.02 -9.89 -17.37
CA ARG A 216 18.14 -10.58 -16.71
C ARG A 216 18.16 -10.29 -15.22
N PHE A 217 17.83 -9.06 -14.83
CA PHE A 217 17.66 -8.71 -13.42
C PHE A 217 16.49 -9.48 -12.81
N ILE A 218 15.32 -9.47 -13.45
CA ILE A 218 14.10 -10.12 -12.96
C ILE A 218 14.29 -11.64 -12.81
N GLU A 219 14.89 -12.29 -13.80
CA GLU A 219 15.16 -13.74 -13.77
C GLU A 219 16.20 -14.14 -12.73
N ALA A 220 17.12 -13.24 -12.37
CA ALA A 220 18.16 -13.48 -11.38
C ALA A 220 17.71 -13.24 -9.93
N ILE A 221 16.46 -12.85 -9.67
CA ILE A 221 15.94 -12.59 -8.32
C ILE A 221 15.94 -13.89 -7.51
N ASP A 222 16.68 -13.87 -6.40
CA ASP A 222 16.72 -14.92 -5.39
C ASP A 222 16.34 -14.29 -4.04
N ILE A 223 15.07 -14.45 -3.66
CA ILE A 223 14.50 -13.84 -2.44
C ILE A 223 15.25 -14.32 -1.20
N ASP A 224 15.51 -15.62 -1.09
CA ASP A 224 16.12 -16.21 0.10
C ASP A 224 17.56 -15.71 0.28
N ARG A 225 18.32 -15.62 -0.83
CA ARG A 225 19.67 -15.04 -0.81
C ARG A 225 19.65 -13.55 -0.45
N ILE A 226 18.71 -12.77 -1.00
CA ILE A 226 18.58 -11.34 -0.71
C ILE A 226 18.29 -11.13 0.78
N VAL A 227 17.29 -11.84 1.32
CA VAL A 227 16.89 -11.75 2.73
C VAL A 227 18.02 -12.21 3.65
N ALA A 228 18.70 -13.32 3.34
CA ALA A 228 19.80 -13.85 4.14
C ALA A 228 21.02 -12.91 4.19
N SER A 229 21.22 -12.10 3.16
CA SER A 229 22.34 -11.16 3.06
C SER A 229 22.01 -9.73 3.52
N GLY A 230 20.75 -9.42 3.85
CA GLY A 230 20.33 -8.06 4.20
C GLY A 230 20.42 -7.08 3.02
N ALA A 231 20.35 -7.58 1.79
CA ALA A 231 20.50 -6.81 0.57
C ALA A 231 19.22 -6.09 0.13
N ASP A 232 19.40 -5.00 -0.62
CA ASP A 232 18.32 -4.30 -1.34
C ASP A 232 18.01 -5.02 -2.66
N LEU A 233 16.72 -5.14 -3.00
CA LEU A 233 16.26 -5.77 -4.26
C LEU A 233 16.99 -5.20 -5.49
N TYR A 234 17.15 -3.88 -5.54
CA TYR A 234 17.71 -3.18 -6.68
C TYR A 234 19.21 -2.87 -6.52
N GLY A 235 19.85 -3.35 -5.45
CA GLY A 235 21.26 -3.08 -5.16
C GLY A 235 21.56 -1.58 -4.98
N ARG A 236 20.60 -0.76 -4.53
CA ARG A 236 20.78 0.69 -4.40
C ARG A 236 21.79 1.02 -3.30
N ALA A 237 22.73 1.92 -3.60
CA ALA A 237 23.72 2.37 -2.63
C ALA A 237 23.05 3.09 -1.46
N GLY A 238 23.52 2.82 -0.23
CA GLY A 238 23.01 3.43 1.00
C GLY A 238 21.73 2.78 1.55
N TYR A 239 21.18 1.77 0.88
CA TYR A 239 20.07 0.96 1.39
C TYR A 239 20.60 -0.23 2.17
N ALA A 240 19.98 -0.51 3.31
CA ALA A 240 20.28 -1.68 4.13
C ALA A 240 18.99 -2.25 4.70
N TRP A 241 18.97 -3.57 4.88
CA TRP A 241 17.79 -4.31 5.29
C TRP A 241 18.13 -5.31 6.39
N THR A 242 17.15 -5.63 7.22
CA THR A 242 17.31 -6.62 8.28
C THR A 242 16.00 -7.32 8.58
N THR A 243 16.07 -8.53 9.13
CA THR A 243 14.89 -9.22 9.64
C THR A 243 14.59 -8.77 11.07
N VAL A 244 13.31 -8.56 11.36
CA VAL A 244 12.83 -8.17 12.70
C VAL A 244 11.84 -9.21 13.25
N GLN A 245 11.65 -9.23 14.56
CA GLN A 245 10.69 -10.11 15.21
C GLN A 245 9.27 -9.73 14.78
N ALA A 246 8.45 -10.71 14.42
CA ALA A 246 7.02 -10.53 14.15
C ALA A 246 6.25 -10.38 15.48
N ASP A 247 6.54 -9.32 16.23
CA ASP A 247 5.99 -8.99 17.54
C ASP A 247 4.80 -8.02 17.45
N ASP A 248 4.39 -7.43 18.57
CA ASP A 248 3.27 -6.50 18.70
C ASP A 248 3.38 -5.21 17.87
N TYR A 249 4.52 -4.97 17.22
CA TYR A 249 4.63 -3.92 16.22
C TYR A 249 3.78 -4.19 14.97
N PHE A 250 3.52 -5.45 14.63
CA PHE A 250 2.84 -5.90 13.41
C PHE A 250 1.31 -5.95 13.54
N PRO A 251 0.55 -5.98 12.43
CA PRO A 251 -0.91 -5.99 12.47
C PRO A 251 -1.45 -7.13 13.34
N ASP A 252 -2.49 -6.87 14.11
CA ASP A 252 -3.12 -7.87 14.97
C ASP A 252 -3.57 -9.12 14.19
N PRO A 253 -4.18 -9.01 12.99
CA PRO A 253 -4.58 -10.17 12.23
C PRO A 253 -3.41 -11.04 11.77
N LEU A 254 -2.23 -10.45 11.50
CA LEU A 254 -1.03 -11.21 11.16
C LEU A 254 -0.62 -12.10 12.33
N ARG A 255 -0.58 -11.55 13.55
CA ARG A 255 -0.18 -12.28 14.76
C ARG A 255 -1.23 -13.31 15.17
N ALA A 256 -2.50 -12.94 15.12
CA ALA A 256 -3.62 -13.82 15.48
C ALA A 256 -3.78 -15.00 14.52
N ASN A 257 -3.28 -14.89 13.28
CA ASN A 257 -3.36 -15.92 12.25
C ASN A 257 -1.95 -16.28 11.72
N PHE A 258 -0.95 -16.32 12.60
CA PHE A 258 0.46 -16.42 12.19
C PHE A 258 0.75 -17.58 11.23
N GLU A 259 0.19 -18.77 11.46
CA GLU A 259 0.41 -19.94 10.58
C GLU A 259 -0.01 -19.69 9.13
N ARG A 260 -1.03 -18.85 8.88
CA ARG A 260 -1.45 -18.45 7.53
C ARG A 260 -0.38 -17.62 6.83
N TYR A 261 0.26 -16.71 7.55
CA TYR A 261 1.23 -15.77 7.00
C TYR A 261 2.67 -16.25 7.14
N ARG A 262 2.92 -17.34 7.89
CA ARG A 262 4.24 -17.90 8.19
C ARG A 262 5.15 -18.09 6.96
N PRO A 263 4.66 -18.55 5.79
CA PRO A 263 5.52 -18.64 4.58
C PRO A 263 6.17 -17.31 4.16
N PHE A 264 5.55 -16.19 4.54
CA PHE A 264 5.97 -14.83 4.25
C PHE A 264 6.60 -14.13 5.46
N VAL A 265 7.06 -14.88 6.47
CA VAL A 265 7.80 -14.34 7.63
C VAL A 265 9.16 -15.04 7.69
N ALA A 266 10.24 -14.26 7.68
CA ALA A 266 11.59 -14.79 7.84
C ALA A 266 11.81 -15.30 9.28
N GLU A 267 12.41 -16.49 9.40
CA GLU A 267 12.72 -17.12 10.68
C GLU A 267 14.02 -16.57 11.30
N GLY A 268 14.21 -16.80 12.60
CA GLY A 268 15.48 -16.50 13.29
C GLY A 268 15.76 -15.01 13.55
N ALA A 269 14.81 -14.11 13.32
CA ALA A 269 15.00 -12.68 13.53
C ALA A 269 15.26 -12.32 15.01
N GLN A 270 16.33 -11.57 15.27
CA GLN A 270 16.73 -11.19 16.64
C GLN A 270 16.42 -9.72 16.97
N HIS A 271 16.22 -8.89 15.96
CA HIS A 271 15.99 -7.45 16.14
C HIS A 271 14.52 -7.13 16.39
N ARG A 272 14.24 -6.09 17.17
CA ARG A 272 12.90 -5.52 17.34
C ARG A 272 12.83 -4.13 16.75
N ILE A 273 11.65 -3.74 16.28
CA ILE A 273 11.42 -2.37 15.83
C ILE A 273 11.27 -1.49 17.07
N GLN A 274 11.99 -0.37 17.10
CA GLN A 274 11.86 0.65 18.13
C GLN A 274 11.01 1.81 17.60
N THR A 275 9.92 2.12 18.28
CA THR A 275 9.08 3.29 18.01
C THR A 275 9.41 4.35 19.06
N ALA A 276 10.31 5.27 18.72
CA ALA A 276 10.66 6.39 19.60
C ALA A 276 9.56 7.44 19.65
#